data_AF-A0A392VTG5-F1
#
_entry.id   AF-A0A392VTG5-F1
#
_cell.length_a   1.000
_cell.length_b   1.000
_cell.length_c   1.000
_cell.angle_alpha   90.00
_cell.angle_beta   90.00
_cell.angle_gamma   90.00
#
_symmetry.space_group_name_H-M   'P 1'
#
loop_
_entity.id
_entity.type
_entity.pdbx_description
1 polymer ?
#
loop_
_entity_poly.entity_id
_entity_poly.type
_entity_poly.pdbx_seq_one_letter_code
_entity_poly.pdbx_strand_id
1 'polypeptide(L)' 'MPLTQLMRKNQTFVWDKKCEDSFQELKRRSTTVPVLTLSDAKEPFVVYCDASKMGLGGV' A
#
# COMPACT_ATOMS: atom_id res chain seq x y z
N MET A 1 7.80 11.51 9.04
CA MET A 1 7.77 10.15 8.47
C MET A 1 9.08 9.93 7.72
N PRO A 2 9.90 8.94 8.11
CA PRO A 2 11.25 8.74 7.55
C PRO A 2 11.23 8.56 6.03
N LEU A 3 10.29 7.78 5.49
CA LEU A 3 10.13 7.59 4.04
C LEU A 3 9.74 8.87 3.30
N THR A 4 8.88 9.72 3.88
CA THR A 4 8.47 10.99 3.26
C THR A 4 9.63 12.00 3.19
N GLN A 5 10.62 11.89 4.09
CA GLN A 5 11.80 12.75 4.05
C GLN A 5 12.68 12.46 2.83
N LEU A 6 12.71 11.19 2.37
CA LEU A 6 13.43 10.77 1.16
C LEU A 6 12.85 11.38 -0.13
N MET A 7 11.58 11.79 -0.12
CA MET A 7 10.91 12.36 -1.30
C MET A 7 11.04 13.90 -1.39
N ARG A 8 11.75 14.53 -0.46
CA ARG A 8 11.90 16.00 -0.45
C ARG A 8 12.88 16.44 -1.53
N LYS A 9 12.54 17.51 -2.25
CA LYS A 9 13.47 18.15 -3.21
C LYS A 9 14.72 18.66 -2.48
N ASN A 10 15.86 18.61 -3.16
CA ASN A 10 17.16 19.08 -2.66
C ASN A 10 17.67 18.39 -1.37
N GLN A 11 17.18 17.18 -1.08
CA GLN A 11 17.68 16.35 0.01
C GLN A 11 18.47 15.18 -0.58
N THR A 12 19.66 14.89 -0.03
CA THR A 12 20.39 13.68 -0.39
C THR A 12 19.59 12.46 0.07
N PHE A 13 19.38 11.52 -0.84
CA PHE A 13 18.72 10.26 -0.53
C PHE A 13 19.66 9.40 0.33
N VAL A 14 19.40 9.34 1.63
CA VAL A 14 20.16 8.52 2.57
C VAL A 14 19.22 7.51 3.19
N TRP A 15 19.42 6.23 2.87
CA TRP A 15 18.66 5.14 3.46
C TRP A 15 19.27 4.76 4.82
N ASP A 16 18.76 5.36 5.88
CA ASP A 16 19.21 5.09 7.23
C ASP A 16 18.37 4.00 7.91
N LYS A 17 18.77 3.63 9.14
CA LYS A 17 18.06 2.60 9.91
C LYS A 17 16.60 2.95 10.18
N LYS A 18 16.28 4.25 10.35
CA LYS A 18 14.90 4.71 10.59
C LYS A 18 14.03 4.55 9.34
N CYS A 19 14.60 4.76 8.15
CA CYS A 19 13.93 4.50 6.88
C CYS A 19 13.66 3.00 6.71
N GLU A 20 14.66 2.16 6.97
CA GLU A 20 14.51 0.71 6.91
C GLU A 20 13.41 0.21 7.85
N ASP A 21 13.44 0.62 9.13
CA ASP A 21 12.46 0.19 10.12
C ASP A 21 11.04 0.64 9.74
N SER A 22 10.89 1.86 9.19
CA SER A 22 9.60 2.35 8.70
C SER A 22 9.11 1.58 7.48
N PHE A 23 10.01 1.19 6.58
CA PHE A 23 9.67 0.39 5.40
C PHE A 23 9.25 -1.02 5.78
N GLN A 24 9.93 -1.65 6.74
CA GLN A 24 9.57 -2.96 7.26
C GLN A 24 8.21 -2.95 7.95
N GLU A 25 7.91 -1.92 8.75
CA GLU A 25 6.59 -1.76 9.36
C GLU A 25 5.49 -1.55 8.32
N LEU A 26 5.76 -0.77 7.26
CA LEU A 26 4.83 -0.59 6.15
C LEU A 26 4.54 -1.94 5.47
N LYS A 27 5.57 -2.71 5.12
CA LYS A 27 5.40 -4.05 4.55
C LYS A 27 4.58 -4.94 5.48
N ARG A 28 4.90 -4.98 6.78
CA ARG A 28 4.16 -5.77 7.76
C ARG A 28 2.67 -5.40 7.76
N ARG A 29 2.33 -4.11 7.78
CA ARG A 29 0.93 -3.66 7.73
C ARG A 29 0.25 -4.00 6.41
N SER A 30 0.95 -3.90 5.29
CA SER A 30 0.41 -4.22 3.97
C SER A 30 0.26 -5.72 3.73
N THR A 31 1.11 -6.56 4.32
CA THR A 31 1.03 -8.03 4.22
C THR A 31 0.15 -8.64 5.30
N THR A 32 -0.13 -7.91 6.39
CA THR A 32 -1.12 -8.33 7.37
C THR A 32 -2.50 -8.13 6.75
N VAL A 33 -3.06 -9.22 6.24
CA VAL A 33 -4.32 -9.28 5.52
C VAL A 33 -5.43 -8.58 6.32
N PRO A 34 -6.14 -7.58 5.76
CA PRO A 34 -7.43 -7.22 6.32
C PRO A 34 -8.33 -8.44 6.18
N VAL A 35 -8.81 -8.98 7.29
CA VAL A 35 -9.68 -10.16 7.31
C VAL A 35 -10.82 -9.91 6.31
N LEU A 36 -10.83 -10.70 5.23
CA LEU A 36 -11.92 -10.69 4.27
C LEU A 36 -13.14 -11.21 5.00
N THR A 37 -14.00 -10.29 5.42
CA THR A 37 -15.28 -10.63 6.03
C THR A 37 -16.16 -11.31 4.98
N LEU A 38 -16.94 -12.30 5.38
CA LEU A 38 -17.94 -12.90 4.51
C LEU A 38 -18.90 -11.82 4.00
N SER A 39 -19.05 -11.73 2.69
CA SER A 39 -20.00 -10.82 2.06
C SER A 39 -21.43 -11.30 2.31
N ASP A 40 -22.32 -10.36 2.64
CA ASP A 40 -23.76 -10.64 2.73
C ASP A 40 -24.33 -10.66 1.31
N ALA A 41 -24.89 -11.80 0.89
CA ALA A 41 -25.50 -11.98 -0.42
C ALA A 41 -26.78 -11.15 -0.62
N LYS A 42 -27.32 -10.54 0.44
CA LYS A 42 -28.50 -9.67 0.37
C LYS A 42 -28.15 -8.22 0.02
N GLU A 43 -26.88 -7.83 0.14
CA GLU A 43 -26.42 -6.47 -0.13
C GLU A 43 -25.85 -6.37 -1.56
N PRO A 44 -25.95 -5.19 -2.19
CA PRO A 44 -25.34 -4.97 -3.50
C PRO A 44 -23.81 -4.98 -3.41
N PHE A 45 -23.18 -5.63 -4.38
CA PHE A 45 -21.73 -5.66 -4.53
C PHE A 45 -21.25 -4.43 -5.32
N VAL A 46 -20.16 -3.82 -4.86
CA VAL A 46 -19.45 -2.76 -5.60
C VAL A 46 -18.10 -3.31 -6.03
N VAL A 47 -17.84 -3.27 -7.34
CA VAL A 47 -16.57 -3.72 -7.93
C VAL A 47 -15.77 -2.48 -8.33
N TYR A 48 -14.51 -2.44 -7.91
CA TYR A 48 -13.57 -1.39 -8.29
C TYR A 48 -12.59 -1.94 -9.31
N CYS A 49 -12.55 -1.34 -10.49
CA CYS A 49 -11.63 -1.75 -11.56
C CYS A 49 -10.60 -0.65 -11.83
N ASP A 50 -9.37 -1.06 -12.12
CA ASP A 50 -8.31 -0.18 -12.60
C ASP A 50 -7.56 -0.82 -13.79
N ALA A 51 -6.94 0.01 -14.62
CA ALA A 51 -6.23 -0.40 -15.81
C ALA A 51 -4.87 0.29 -15.92
N SER A 52 -3.87 -0.49 -16.31
CA SER A 52 -2.57 0.00 -16.76
C SER A 52 -2.39 -0.30 -18.25
N LYS A 53 -1.35 0.27 -18.85
CA LYS A 53 -0.96 -0.01 -20.24
C LYS A 53 -0.79 -1.51 -20.53
N MET A 54 -0.49 -2.32 -19.52
CA MET A 54 -0.12 -3.73 -19.67
C MET A 54 -1.14 -4.71 -19.05
N GLY A 55 -2.18 -4.23 -18.35
CA GLY A 55 -3.10 -5.12 -17.67
C GLY A 55 -4.21 -4.41 -16.90
N LEU A 56 -5.25 -5.18 -16.59
CA LEU A 56 -6.46 -4.76 -15.87
C LEU A 56 -6.52 -5.48 -14.52
N GLY A 57 -7.05 -4.81 -13.49
CA GLY A 57 -7.29 -5.36 -12.17
C GLY A 57 -8.66 -4.97 -11.64
N GLY A 58 -9.24 -5.82 -10.79
CA GLY A 58 -10.51 -5.56 -10.12
C GLY A 58 -10.54 -6.13 -8.71
N VAL A 59 -11.20 -5.43 -7.79
CA VAL A 59 -11.46 -5.86 -6.40
C VAL A 59 -12.92 -5.64 -6.02
#